data_AF-A0A2S0WNX7-F1
#
_entry.id   AF-A0A2S0WNX7-F1
#
_cell.length_a   1.000
_cell.length_b   1.000
_cell.length_c   1.000
_cell.angle_alpha   90.00
_cell.angle_beta   90.00
_cell.angle_gamma   90.00
#
_symmetry.space_group_name_H-M   'P 1'
#
loop_
_entity.id
_entity.type
_entity.pdbx_description
1 polymer ?
#
loop_
_entity_poly.entity_id
_entity_poly.type
_entity_poly.pdbx_seq_one_letter_code
_entity_poly.pdbx_strand_id
1 'polypeptide(L)'
;MGDGPEQAFADITSGQPAALDAVIEACSTTMRHLADAIDLIGFATDKPEWDSSMDYEVYNQRAWATRAAAEVAFIRVNRTSLAVTMAANAYAAAVDSATDVIEWWRTTKRSDVSGDVLSLARAIASLQLYTVRIALNGRLAEATDFLRADPLTDDQEKWHTTGLIKSMLHDLNSPNDRGPIIPNTLATGDDDGGWTPQGLGYDPDGHPPALLQTSYSGGKAQLARIDPETGEQLGFVNLGGTNDQGPPDHAGGVTVHGDRVDVMSSGKPAQMYTYSLQAIRDASPGETVSMMDSRSVAAGAYSTIDGDTLYVGTFTKDDPGELFTYKWDPARERWVDQPGSFFTPPQTQGAAVVDGQIVFSTSHGRGSTSELHAYQLSDVLNGHGNDENYRLGGVGLPTMSEGVVALDGRGLFTTFESGAAPYSLPKGDVSLDDLWASQAMSVTPYAALGMAGGIAVVPVTLERAAVDFADGGRRLQIATASIDTVSLPSGCLGKNAQGNTFATAVTSHCNDTSQWISEGRISADVTADGLLTSAKSYVQVDQMIRDLFETLTSRTKGS
;
A
#
# COMPACT_ATOMS: atom_id res chain seq x y z
N MET A 1 6.30 25.86 47.12
CA MET A 1 4.96 26.43 47.35
C MET A 1 4.21 26.30 46.04
N GLY A 2 3.45 25.22 45.89
CA GLY A 2 2.76 24.91 44.64
C GLY A 2 1.54 25.80 44.46
N ASP A 3 1.30 26.15 43.20
CA ASP A 3 0.11 26.85 42.71
C ASP A 3 -1.17 26.29 43.37
N GLY A 4 -2.02 27.18 43.90
CA GLY A 4 -3.29 26.77 44.52
C GLY A 4 -4.28 26.16 43.51
N PRO A 5 -5.36 25.51 43.95
CA PRO A 5 -6.35 24.88 43.05
C PRO A 5 -6.83 25.79 41.91
N GLU A 6 -7.02 27.08 42.18
CA GLU A 6 -7.44 28.07 41.17
C GLU A 6 -6.42 28.25 40.04
N GLN A 7 -5.12 28.24 40.35
CA GLN A 7 -4.06 28.40 39.35
C GLN A 7 -3.88 27.11 38.54
N ALA A 8 -3.97 25.94 39.17
CA ALA A 8 -3.93 24.67 38.44
C ALA A 8 -5.14 24.51 37.50
N PHE A 9 -6.33 24.91 37.94
CA PHE A 9 -7.53 24.99 37.09
C PHE A 9 -7.34 25.97 35.94
N ALA A 10 -6.82 27.18 36.22
CA ALA A 10 -6.54 28.17 35.19
C ALA A 10 -5.54 27.64 34.15
N ASP A 11 -4.48 26.96 34.56
CA ASP A 11 -3.50 26.37 33.66
C ASP A 11 -4.10 25.26 32.77
N ILE A 12 -4.98 24.41 33.31
CA ILE A 12 -5.65 23.35 32.52
C ILE A 12 -6.63 23.96 31.53
N THR A 13 -7.37 25.00 31.92
CA THR A 13 -8.48 25.56 31.12
C THR A 13 -8.09 26.73 30.22
N SER A 14 -6.82 27.18 30.25
CA SER A 14 -6.35 28.34 29.47
C SER A 14 -6.20 28.09 27.96
N GLY A 15 -6.52 26.90 27.47
CA GLY A 15 -6.40 26.53 26.07
C GLY A 15 -7.42 27.22 25.15
N GLN A 16 -7.32 26.89 23.86
CA GLN A 16 -8.07 27.50 22.77
C GLN A 16 -8.68 26.40 21.89
N PRO A 17 -9.80 25.77 22.29
CA PRO A 17 -10.45 24.70 21.52
C PRO A 17 -10.74 25.08 20.06
N ALA A 18 -11.13 26.33 19.83
CA ALA A 18 -11.40 26.85 18.50
C ALA A 18 -10.19 26.77 17.53
N ALA A 19 -8.96 26.76 18.05
CA ALA A 19 -7.77 26.55 17.21
C ALA A 19 -7.68 25.11 16.71
N LEU A 20 -8.13 24.12 17.49
CA LEU A 20 -8.16 22.71 17.09
C LEU A 20 -9.26 22.48 16.05
N ASP A 21 -10.44 23.06 16.26
CA ASP A 21 -11.56 23.00 15.31
C ASP A 21 -11.17 23.60 13.95
N ALA A 22 -10.47 24.74 13.97
CA ALA A 22 -9.95 25.37 12.75
C ALA A 22 -8.96 24.46 11.99
N VAL A 23 -8.09 23.76 12.71
CA VAL A 23 -7.16 22.79 12.10
C VAL A 23 -7.90 21.59 11.50
N ILE A 24 -8.89 21.03 12.20
CA ILE A 24 -9.70 19.91 11.70
C ILE A 24 -10.44 20.32 10.41
N GLU A 25 -11.03 21.51 10.39
CA GLU A 25 -11.73 22.02 9.20
C GLU A 25 -10.77 22.28 8.02
N ALA A 26 -9.57 22.82 8.31
CA ALA A 26 -8.52 23.00 7.31
C ALA A 26 -8.04 21.65 6.75
N CYS A 27 -7.86 20.62 7.59
CA CYS A 27 -7.55 19.27 7.15
C CYS A 27 -8.67 18.69 6.27
N SER A 28 -9.94 18.82 6.67
CA SER A 28 -11.10 18.38 5.89
C SER A 28 -11.18 19.05 4.52
N THR A 29 -10.96 20.36 4.47
CA THR A 29 -10.93 21.12 3.22
C THR A 29 -9.75 20.69 2.34
N THR A 30 -8.58 20.49 2.92
CA THR A 30 -7.39 20.00 2.21
C THR A 30 -7.65 18.61 1.62
N MET A 31 -8.21 17.67 2.39
CA MET A 31 -8.54 16.33 1.94
C MET A 31 -9.53 16.33 0.76
N ARG A 32 -10.53 17.20 0.77
CA ARG A 32 -11.45 17.35 -0.38
C ARG A 32 -10.72 17.79 -1.65
N HIS A 33 -9.80 18.74 -1.54
CA HIS A 33 -9.00 19.18 -2.69
C HIS A 33 -8.02 18.11 -3.17
N LEU A 34 -7.44 17.32 -2.25
CA LEU A 34 -6.60 16.19 -2.61
C LEU A 34 -7.42 15.09 -3.31
N ALA A 35 -8.62 14.77 -2.81
CA ALA A 35 -9.52 13.82 -3.47
C ALA A 35 -9.92 14.30 -4.88
N ASP A 36 -10.34 15.56 -5.03
CA ASP A 36 -10.62 16.15 -6.34
C ASP A 36 -9.40 16.05 -7.28
N ALA A 37 -8.19 16.26 -6.76
CA ALA A 37 -6.95 16.16 -7.54
C ALA A 37 -6.67 14.72 -7.98
N ILE A 38 -6.81 13.75 -7.06
CA ILE A 38 -6.63 12.32 -7.31
C ILE A 38 -7.59 11.86 -8.41
N ASP A 39 -8.86 12.23 -8.32
CA ASP A 39 -9.88 11.90 -9.32
C ASP A 39 -9.54 12.50 -10.69
N LEU A 40 -9.19 13.80 -10.74
CA LEU A 40 -8.83 14.47 -11.99
C LEU A 40 -7.57 13.86 -12.63
N ILE A 41 -6.57 13.54 -11.83
CA ILE A 41 -5.34 12.89 -12.31
C ILE A 41 -5.63 11.45 -12.78
N GLY A 42 -6.52 10.73 -12.10
CA GLY A 42 -7.00 9.41 -12.53
C GLY A 42 -7.80 9.46 -13.83
N PHE A 43 -8.69 10.45 -14.00
CA PHE A 43 -9.36 10.65 -15.28
C PHE A 43 -8.38 11.01 -16.40
N ALA A 44 -7.32 11.75 -16.06
CA ALA A 44 -6.27 12.07 -16.99
C ALA A 44 -5.46 10.84 -17.42
N THR A 45 -5.15 9.88 -16.52
CA THR A 45 -4.43 8.64 -16.90
C THR A 45 -5.21 7.82 -17.92
N ASP A 46 -6.53 7.76 -17.78
CA ASP A 46 -7.38 6.84 -18.56
C ASP A 46 -7.87 7.45 -19.87
N LYS A 47 -7.71 8.77 -20.05
CA LYS A 47 -8.22 9.51 -21.21
C LYS A 47 -7.45 9.26 -22.49
N PRO A 48 -6.11 9.24 -22.49
CA PRO A 48 -5.31 8.96 -23.67
C PRO A 48 -5.53 7.56 -24.25
N GLU A 49 -5.82 7.49 -25.54
CA GLU A 49 -5.79 6.24 -26.29
C GLU A 49 -4.37 6.01 -26.78
N TRP A 50 -3.60 5.30 -25.95
CA TRP A 50 -2.23 4.91 -26.25
C TRP A 50 -2.12 3.56 -26.90
N ASP A 51 -0.96 3.35 -27.50
CA ASP A 51 -0.85 2.52 -28.67
C ASP A 51 0.68 2.49 -29.04
N SER A 52 1.45 2.44 -27.98
CA SER A 52 2.90 2.30 -27.89
C SER A 52 3.01 2.15 -26.40
N SER A 53 3.22 0.92 -25.93
CA SER A 53 3.24 0.64 -24.49
C SER A 53 4.31 1.51 -23.81
N MET A 54 5.41 1.77 -24.51
CA MET A 54 6.50 2.62 -24.01
C MET A 54 6.11 4.10 -23.82
N ASP A 55 5.32 4.69 -24.71
CA ASP A 55 4.86 6.08 -24.54
C ASP A 55 3.70 6.19 -23.54
N TYR A 56 2.84 5.16 -23.50
CA TYR A 56 1.85 4.97 -22.43
C TYR A 56 2.51 4.90 -21.07
N GLU A 57 3.54 4.07 -20.93
CA GLU A 57 4.28 3.81 -19.69
C GLU A 57 4.96 5.09 -19.19
N VAL A 58 5.72 5.80 -20.04
CA VAL A 58 6.38 7.06 -19.62
C VAL A 58 5.37 8.14 -19.22
N TYR A 59 4.20 8.17 -19.88
CA TYR A 59 3.12 9.07 -19.52
C TYR A 59 2.46 8.67 -18.19
N ASN A 60 2.05 7.42 -18.08
CA ASN A 60 1.39 6.87 -16.91
C ASN A 60 2.30 6.92 -15.69
N GLN A 61 3.61 6.72 -15.83
CA GLN A 61 4.56 6.87 -14.73
C GLN A 61 4.52 8.27 -14.12
N ARG A 62 4.51 9.33 -14.93
CA ARG A 62 4.45 10.72 -14.43
C ARG A 62 3.08 11.05 -13.87
N ALA A 63 2.05 10.55 -14.54
CA ALA A 63 0.67 10.73 -14.17
C ALA A 63 0.36 10.07 -12.81
N TRP A 64 0.81 8.83 -12.65
CA TRP A 64 0.75 8.03 -11.45
C TRP A 64 1.62 8.60 -10.33
N ALA A 65 2.85 9.06 -10.59
CA ALA A 65 3.69 9.68 -9.55
C ALA A 65 3.02 10.93 -8.96
N THR A 66 2.35 11.70 -9.81
CA THR A 66 1.55 12.86 -9.41
C THR A 66 0.35 12.44 -8.54
N ARG A 67 -0.36 11.36 -8.92
CA ARG A 67 -1.48 10.79 -8.15
C ARG A 67 -1.04 10.25 -6.80
N ALA A 68 0.03 9.46 -6.77
CA ALA A 68 0.57 8.84 -5.57
C ALA A 68 1.04 9.90 -4.55
N ALA A 69 1.66 10.99 -5.02
CA ALA A 69 2.02 12.12 -4.15
C ALA A 69 0.76 12.75 -3.50
N ALA A 70 -0.35 12.85 -4.25
CA ALA A 70 -1.62 13.37 -3.74
C ALA A 70 -2.28 12.41 -2.73
N GLU A 71 -2.23 11.11 -2.95
CA GLU A 71 -2.75 10.07 -2.05
C GLU A 71 -1.95 9.99 -0.74
N VAL A 72 -0.62 10.01 -0.82
CA VAL A 72 0.26 10.09 0.37
C VAL A 72 -0.03 11.35 1.17
N ALA A 73 -0.19 12.48 0.50
CA ALA A 73 -0.60 13.72 1.16
C ALA A 73 -1.97 13.59 1.83
N PHE A 74 -2.96 12.96 1.18
CA PHE A 74 -4.29 12.74 1.74
C PHE A 74 -4.21 11.95 3.05
N ILE A 75 -3.47 10.83 3.06
CA ILE A 75 -3.27 10.00 4.25
C ILE A 75 -2.61 10.80 5.37
N ARG A 76 -1.57 11.58 5.06
CA ARG A 76 -0.86 12.41 6.05
C ARG A 76 -1.75 13.50 6.65
N VAL A 77 -2.60 14.13 5.83
CA VAL A 77 -3.59 15.12 6.29
C VAL A 77 -4.68 14.45 7.14
N ASN A 78 -5.18 13.28 6.75
CA ASN A 78 -6.15 12.51 7.54
C ASN A 78 -5.59 12.13 8.92
N ARG A 79 -4.35 11.63 8.95
CA ARG A 79 -3.64 11.30 10.20
C ARG A 79 -3.53 12.52 11.13
N THR A 80 -3.24 13.69 10.56
CA THR A 80 -3.25 14.96 11.30
C THR A 80 -4.64 15.26 11.88
N SER A 81 -5.69 15.18 11.06
CA SER A 81 -7.07 15.44 11.49
C SER A 81 -7.49 14.53 12.66
N LEU A 82 -7.18 13.24 12.57
CA LEU A 82 -7.46 12.26 13.62
C LEU A 82 -6.68 12.57 14.91
N ALA A 83 -5.37 12.84 14.80
CA ALA A 83 -4.54 13.19 15.96
C ALA A 83 -5.05 14.46 16.67
N VAL A 84 -5.44 15.49 15.91
CA VAL A 84 -5.99 16.74 16.46
C VAL A 84 -7.36 16.51 17.08
N THR A 85 -8.19 15.65 16.51
CA THR A 85 -9.48 15.24 17.09
C THR A 85 -9.29 14.50 18.42
N MET A 86 -8.32 13.58 18.50
CA MET A 86 -7.95 12.91 19.74
C MET A 86 -7.53 13.92 20.82
N ALA A 87 -6.67 14.88 20.47
CA ALA A 87 -6.22 15.92 21.38
C ALA A 87 -7.35 16.86 21.82
N ALA A 88 -8.27 17.24 20.91
CA ALA A 88 -9.43 18.06 21.22
C ALA A 88 -10.37 17.36 22.22
N ASN A 89 -10.69 16.08 21.97
CA ASN A 89 -11.50 15.27 22.87
C ASN A 89 -10.84 15.11 24.25
N ALA A 90 -9.53 14.87 24.28
CA ALA A 90 -8.78 14.77 25.54
C ALA A 90 -8.80 16.09 26.33
N TYR A 91 -8.63 17.22 25.65
CA TYR A 91 -8.67 18.54 26.27
C TYR A 91 -10.06 18.89 26.80
N ALA A 92 -11.12 18.65 26.03
CA ALA A 92 -12.50 18.86 26.47
C ALA A 92 -12.81 18.05 27.74
N ALA A 93 -12.47 16.76 27.75
CA ALA A 93 -12.64 15.90 28.92
C ALA A 93 -11.86 16.40 30.15
N ALA A 94 -10.66 16.96 29.93
CA ALA A 94 -9.85 17.55 31.00
C ALA A 94 -10.45 18.87 31.54
N VAL A 95 -11.01 19.71 30.68
CA VAL A 95 -11.72 20.95 31.08
C VAL A 95 -12.95 20.61 31.91
N ASP A 96 -13.77 19.65 31.47
CA ASP A 96 -14.97 19.22 32.21
C ASP A 96 -14.59 18.68 33.60
N SER A 97 -13.62 17.75 33.64
CA SER A 97 -13.12 17.17 34.90
C SER A 97 -12.52 18.24 35.84
N ALA A 98 -11.78 19.21 35.30
CA ALA A 98 -11.19 20.29 36.10
C ALA A 98 -12.27 21.26 36.62
N THR A 99 -13.33 21.47 35.85
CA THR A 99 -14.48 22.30 36.22
C THR A 99 -15.23 21.70 37.40
N ASP A 100 -15.51 20.39 37.37
CA ASP A 100 -16.15 19.69 38.49
C ASP A 100 -15.33 19.83 39.79
N VAL A 101 -14.01 19.64 39.70
CA VAL A 101 -13.10 19.75 40.85
C VAL A 101 -13.05 21.17 41.39
N ILE A 102 -12.98 22.20 40.52
CA ILE A 102 -12.89 23.59 40.99
C ILE A 102 -14.22 24.10 41.55
N GLU A 103 -15.35 23.65 41.02
CA GLU A 103 -16.67 24.00 41.55
C GLU A 103 -16.89 23.42 42.95
N TRP A 104 -16.50 22.17 43.15
CA TRP A 104 -16.48 21.54 44.48
C TRP A 104 -15.61 22.34 45.47
N TRP A 105 -14.40 22.70 45.05
CA TRP A 105 -13.48 23.51 45.87
C TRP A 105 -14.08 24.89 46.21
N ARG A 106 -14.59 25.62 45.21
CA ARG A 106 -15.20 26.95 45.38
C ARG A 106 -16.42 26.92 46.29
N THR A 107 -17.23 25.86 46.19
CA THR A 107 -18.38 25.63 47.08
C THR A 107 -17.92 25.39 48.51
N THR A 108 -16.97 24.48 48.70
CA THR A 108 -16.41 24.14 50.02
C THR A 108 -15.75 25.35 50.69
N LYS A 109 -15.06 26.19 49.92
CA LYS A 109 -14.42 27.43 50.41
C LYS A 109 -15.43 28.48 50.90
N ARG A 110 -16.66 28.49 50.37
CA ARG A 110 -17.73 29.41 50.81
C ARG A 110 -18.52 28.88 52.00
N SER A 111 -18.42 27.58 52.28
CA SER A 111 -19.08 26.95 53.42
C SER A 111 -18.42 27.32 54.74
N ASP A 112 -19.20 27.34 55.82
CA ASP A 112 -18.71 27.59 57.18
C ASP A 112 -18.01 26.34 57.73
N VAL A 113 -16.79 26.08 57.23
CA VAL A 113 -15.95 24.94 57.63
C VAL A 113 -14.71 25.43 58.38
N SER A 114 -14.19 24.62 59.30
CA SER A 114 -12.99 24.96 60.07
C SER A 114 -11.75 25.08 59.18
N GLY A 115 -10.75 25.85 59.64
CA GLY A 115 -9.52 26.09 58.89
C GLY A 115 -8.73 24.83 58.52
N ASP A 116 -8.77 23.80 59.38
CA ASP A 116 -8.13 22.51 59.12
C ASP A 116 -8.84 21.74 57.99
N VAL A 117 -10.17 21.75 57.99
CA VAL A 117 -11.00 21.15 56.92
C VAL A 117 -10.77 21.88 55.61
N LEU A 118 -10.67 23.20 55.63
CA LEU A 118 -10.39 24.01 54.44
C LEU A 118 -9.00 23.72 53.85
N SER A 119 -8.00 23.50 54.71
CA SER A 119 -6.64 23.14 54.31
C SER A 119 -6.59 21.75 53.67
N LEU A 120 -7.30 20.78 54.24
CA LEU A 120 -7.44 19.45 53.66
C LEU A 120 -8.19 19.48 52.32
N ALA A 121 -9.30 20.22 52.23
CA ALA A 121 -10.05 20.37 50.99
C ALA A 121 -9.21 21.01 49.88
N ARG A 122 -8.37 22.00 50.21
CA ARG A 122 -7.42 22.59 49.26
C ARG A 122 -6.45 21.55 48.71
N ALA A 123 -5.89 20.71 49.59
CA ALA A 123 -4.96 19.66 49.19
C ALA A 123 -5.62 18.62 48.27
N ILE A 124 -6.85 18.22 48.58
CA ILE A 124 -7.65 17.29 47.75
C ILE A 124 -7.91 17.88 46.37
N ALA A 125 -8.40 19.12 46.28
CA ALA A 125 -8.65 19.79 45.00
C ALA A 125 -7.36 19.92 44.16
N SER A 126 -6.26 20.32 44.79
CA SER A 126 -4.95 20.40 44.12
C SER A 126 -4.49 19.03 43.58
N LEU A 127 -4.65 17.95 44.36
CA LEU A 127 -4.28 16.61 43.94
C LEU A 127 -5.14 16.11 42.77
N GLN A 128 -6.45 16.33 42.82
CA GLN A 128 -7.37 15.95 41.75
C GLN A 128 -7.08 16.70 40.45
N LEU A 129 -6.84 18.02 40.51
CA LEU A 129 -6.44 18.81 39.34
C LEU A 129 -5.09 18.33 38.77
N TYR A 130 -4.16 17.94 39.64
CA TYR A 130 -2.90 17.34 39.19
C TYR A 130 -3.11 16.00 38.46
N THR A 131 -4.02 15.14 38.95
CA THR A 131 -4.41 13.89 38.27
C THR A 131 -5.06 14.17 36.90
N VAL A 132 -5.95 15.16 36.81
CA VAL A 132 -6.55 15.60 35.53
C VAL A 132 -5.44 16.01 34.54
N ARG A 133 -4.45 16.78 35.00
CA ARG A 133 -3.30 17.18 34.19
C ARG A 133 -2.45 16.00 33.72
N ILE A 134 -2.19 15.01 34.59
CA ILE A 134 -1.46 13.79 34.20
C ILE A 134 -2.23 13.02 33.12
N ALA A 135 -3.54 12.84 33.31
CA ALA A 135 -4.37 12.14 32.33
C ALA A 135 -4.39 12.87 30.98
N LEU A 136 -4.54 14.20 30.98
CA LEU A 136 -4.42 15.01 29.77
C LEU A 136 -3.06 14.81 29.09
N ASN A 137 -1.95 14.92 29.83
CA ASN A 137 -0.62 14.72 29.28
C ASN A 137 -0.44 13.32 28.67
N GLY A 138 -0.95 12.27 29.31
CA GLY A 138 -0.91 10.91 28.78
C GLY A 138 -1.63 10.79 27.44
N ARG A 139 -2.85 11.32 27.34
CA ARG A 139 -3.62 11.33 26.09
C ARG A 139 -2.99 12.18 25.00
N LEU A 140 -2.35 13.31 25.36
CA LEU A 140 -1.62 14.13 24.40
C LEU A 140 -0.34 13.46 23.92
N ALA A 141 0.31 12.63 24.74
CA ALA A 141 1.41 11.77 24.30
C ALA A 141 0.91 10.73 23.30
N GLU A 142 -0.16 9.99 23.61
CA GLU A 142 -0.80 9.04 22.68
C GLU A 142 -1.15 9.68 21.33
N ALA A 143 -1.73 10.89 21.33
CA ALA A 143 -2.04 11.62 20.10
C ALA A 143 -0.78 12.09 19.34
N THR A 144 0.29 12.42 20.06
CA THR A 144 1.60 12.78 19.46
C THR A 144 2.25 11.56 18.83
N ASP A 145 2.23 10.42 19.50
CA ASP A 145 2.82 9.16 19.02
C ASP A 145 2.02 8.63 17.83
N PHE A 146 0.68 8.70 17.91
CA PHE A 146 -0.18 8.41 16.75
C PHE A 146 0.16 9.31 15.56
N LEU A 147 0.50 10.58 15.76
CA LEU A 147 0.94 11.45 14.66
C LEU A 147 2.33 11.08 14.13
N ARG A 148 3.24 10.64 15.00
CA ARG A 148 4.64 10.39 14.68
C ARG A 148 4.93 8.98 14.14
N ALA A 149 4.13 7.96 14.48
CA ALA A 149 4.53 6.53 14.46
C ALA A 149 5.82 6.30 15.27
N ASP A 150 6.03 5.13 15.87
CA ASP A 150 7.30 4.88 16.57
C ASP A 150 8.46 5.07 15.58
N PRO A 151 9.53 5.80 15.97
CA PRO A 151 10.61 6.07 15.04
C PRO A 151 11.27 4.74 14.71
N LEU A 152 11.20 4.35 13.43
CA LEU A 152 12.14 3.43 12.83
C LEU A 152 13.54 3.74 13.41
N THR A 153 14.31 2.72 13.74
CA THR A 153 15.72 2.97 14.10
C THR A 153 16.41 3.70 12.95
N ASP A 154 17.51 4.44 13.18
CA ASP A 154 18.22 5.14 12.11
C ASP A 154 18.52 4.23 10.89
N ASP A 155 18.85 2.96 11.14
CA ASP A 155 19.08 1.96 10.10
C ASP A 155 17.78 1.57 9.37
N GLN A 156 16.67 1.43 10.08
CA GLN A 156 15.35 1.15 9.50
C GLN A 156 14.79 2.36 8.74
N GLU A 157 15.00 3.58 9.23
CA GLU A 157 14.63 4.81 8.52
C GLU A 157 15.43 4.94 7.22
N LYS A 158 16.74 4.62 7.28
CA LYS A 158 17.58 4.56 6.09
C LYS A 158 17.16 3.45 5.14
N TRP A 159 16.84 2.25 5.63
CA TRP A 159 16.31 1.13 4.84
C TRP A 159 15.01 1.50 4.12
N HIS A 160 14.06 2.08 4.86
CA HIS A 160 12.77 2.54 4.35
C HIS A 160 12.97 3.62 3.28
N THR A 161 13.78 4.64 3.57
CA THR A 161 14.06 5.75 2.65
C THR A 161 14.82 5.27 1.41
N THR A 162 15.80 4.37 1.56
CA THR A 162 16.54 3.77 0.45
C THR A 162 15.62 2.93 -0.42
N GLY A 163 14.73 2.14 0.18
CA GLY A 163 13.71 1.37 -0.53
C GLY A 163 12.75 2.25 -1.33
N LEU A 164 12.31 3.37 -0.75
CA LEU A 164 11.49 4.35 -1.44
C LEU A 164 12.22 4.97 -2.64
N ILE A 165 13.47 5.40 -2.46
CA ILE A 165 14.30 5.95 -3.55
C ILE A 165 14.53 4.90 -4.64
N LYS A 166 14.87 3.65 -4.28
CA LYS A 166 15.07 2.56 -5.25
C LYS A 166 13.80 2.22 -6.00
N SER A 167 12.66 2.18 -5.32
CA SER A 167 11.36 1.96 -5.96
C SER A 167 11.05 3.09 -6.95
N MET A 168 11.21 4.35 -6.55
CA MET A 168 11.07 5.49 -7.47
C MET A 168 12.02 5.42 -8.66
N LEU A 169 13.29 5.06 -8.46
CA LEU A 169 14.26 4.91 -9.54
C LEU A 169 13.95 3.72 -10.45
N HIS A 170 13.45 2.62 -9.90
CA HIS A 170 13.02 1.46 -10.67
C HIS A 170 11.80 1.79 -11.52
N ASP A 171 10.79 2.41 -10.93
CA ASP A 171 9.56 2.83 -11.62
C ASP A 171 9.88 3.81 -12.76
N LEU A 172 10.95 4.61 -12.66
CA LEU A 172 11.42 5.50 -13.74
C LEU A 172 12.19 4.78 -14.87
N ASN A 173 12.79 3.63 -14.59
CA ASN A 173 13.72 2.94 -15.51
C ASN A 173 13.23 1.56 -15.96
N SER A 174 12.09 1.12 -15.45
CA SER A 174 11.50 -0.21 -15.66
C SER A 174 10.13 -0.05 -16.32
N PRO A 175 9.70 -0.99 -17.17
CA PRO A 175 8.36 -0.99 -17.75
C PRO A 175 7.26 -1.39 -16.74
N ASN A 176 7.60 -1.54 -15.45
CA ASN A 176 6.64 -1.87 -14.40
C ASN A 176 5.99 -0.60 -13.84
N ASP A 177 4.67 -0.66 -13.64
CA ASP A 177 3.92 0.32 -12.87
C ASP A 177 3.91 -0.07 -11.37
N ARG A 178 3.65 0.91 -10.50
CA ARG A 178 3.42 0.62 -9.08
C ARG A 178 1.99 0.15 -8.83
N GLY A 179 1.88 -1.02 -8.21
CA GLY A 179 0.62 -1.59 -7.76
C GLY A 179 0.21 -1.14 -6.35
N PRO A 180 -0.83 -1.78 -5.77
CA PRO A 180 -1.28 -1.52 -4.41
C PRO A 180 -0.17 -1.60 -3.36
N ILE A 181 -0.34 -0.86 -2.27
CA ILE A 181 0.50 -1.00 -1.07
C ILE A 181 0.43 -2.44 -0.57
N ILE A 182 1.57 -2.99 -0.19
CA ILE A 182 1.64 -4.32 0.43
C ILE A 182 1.20 -4.15 1.89
N PRO A 183 0.04 -4.68 2.31
CA PRO A 183 -0.52 -4.36 3.62
C PRO A 183 0.27 -4.99 4.76
N ASN A 184 0.18 -4.34 5.92
CA ASN A 184 0.65 -4.82 7.22
C ASN A 184 2.14 -5.23 7.26
N THR A 185 3.02 -4.58 6.49
CA THR A 185 4.47 -4.74 6.63
C THR A 185 5.08 -3.65 7.50
N LEU A 186 6.31 -3.86 7.97
CA LEU A 186 7.05 -2.81 8.70
C LEU A 186 7.24 -1.57 7.82
N ALA A 187 7.57 -1.76 6.53
CA ALA A 187 7.77 -0.65 5.60
C ALA A 187 6.48 0.14 5.30
N THR A 188 5.31 -0.42 5.61
CA THR A 188 4.00 0.20 5.36
C THR A 188 3.27 0.58 6.66
N GLY A 189 3.99 0.57 7.79
CA GLY A 189 3.53 1.15 9.05
C GLY A 189 2.99 0.16 10.09
N ASP A 190 3.21 -1.15 9.96
CA ASP A 190 2.97 -2.13 11.03
C ASP A 190 4.24 -2.31 11.88
N ASP A 191 4.32 -1.54 12.97
CA ASP A 191 5.47 -1.44 13.87
C ASP A 191 5.52 -2.54 14.95
N ASP A 192 4.50 -3.39 15.07
CA ASP A 192 4.44 -4.56 15.97
C ASP A 192 5.17 -5.81 15.40
N GLY A 193 6.15 -5.58 14.53
CA GLY A 193 6.96 -6.61 13.87
C GLY A 193 6.46 -7.02 12.48
N GLY A 194 5.32 -6.47 12.02
CA GLY A 194 4.79 -6.63 10.67
C GLY A 194 4.55 -8.08 10.23
N TRP A 195 3.97 -8.21 9.05
CA TRP A 195 3.78 -9.46 8.34
C TRP A 195 4.78 -9.60 7.21
N THR A 196 5.12 -10.84 6.89
CA THR A 196 5.97 -11.20 5.74
C THR A 196 5.07 -11.68 4.60
N PRO A 197 4.85 -10.86 3.56
CA PRO A 197 4.09 -11.25 2.37
C PRO A 197 4.74 -12.43 1.65
N GLN A 198 3.93 -13.31 1.11
CA GLN A 198 4.39 -14.51 0.39
C GLN A 198 3.49 -14.78 -0.82
N GLY A 199 2.31 -15.38 -0.61
CA GLY A 199 1.42 -15.74 -1.70
C GLY A 199 0.52 -14.60 -2.17
N LEU A 200 0.20 -14.62 -3.46
CA LEU A 200 -0.72 -13.69 -4.09
C LEU A 200 -1.67 -14.44 -5.01
N GLY A 201 -2.98 -14.24 -4.79
CA GLY A 201 -4.05 -14.79 -5.62
C GLY A 201 -5.04 -13.70 -6.02
N TYR A 202 -6.08 -14.08 -6.76
CA TYR A 202 -7.11 -13.16 -7.23
C TYR A 202 -8.51 -13.75 -7.08
N ASP A 203 -9.40 -12.94 -6.52
CA ASP A 203 -10.83 -13.15 -6.42
C ASP A 203 -11.55 -12.26 -7.45
N PRO A 204 -11.83 -12.79 -8.66
CA PRO A 204 -12.51 -12.02 -9.71
C PRO A 204 -14.00 -11.79 -9.42
N ASP A 205 -14.62 -12.68 -8.64
CA ASP A 205 -16.08 -12.69 -8.41
C ASP A 205 -16.50 -11.81 -7.21
N GLY A 206 -15.54 -11.14 -6.58
CA GLY A 206 -15.79 -10.21 -5.49
C GLY A 206 -16.52 -8.95 -5.97
N HIS A 207 -17.20 -8.28 -5.03
CA HIS A 207 -17.80 -6.97 -5.25
C HIS A 207 -17.32 -5.99 -4.15
N PRO A 208 -16.17 -5.31 -4.34
CA PRO A 208 -15.31 -5.31 -5.54
C PRO A 208 -14.44 -6.59 -5.66
N PRO A 209 -13.90 -6.88 -6.87
CA PRO A 209 -12.87 -7.90 -7.06
C PRO A 209 -11.66 -7.61 -6.17
N ALA A 210 -10.91 -8.63 -5.76
CA ALA A 210 -9.84 -8.47 -4.78
C ALA A 210 -8.61 -9.31 -5.09
N LEU A 211 -7.43 -8.73 -4.93
CA LEU A 211 -6.20 -9.49 -4.70
C LEU A 211 -6.27 -10.15 -3.32
N LEU A 212 -5.78 -11.38 -3.22
CA LEU A 212 -5.68 -12.13 -1.98
C LEU A 212 -4.20 -12.29 -1.63
N GLN A 213 -3.70 -11.49 -0.69
CA GLN A 213 -2.32 -11.55 -0.22
C GLN A 213 -2.25 -12.40 1.04
N THR A 214 -1.49 -13.49 1.00
CA THR A 214 -1.12 -14.21 2.23
C THR A 214 0.20 -13.72 2.78
N SER A 215 0.24 -13.63 4.10
CA SER A 215 1.44 -13.22 4.83
C SER A 215 1.59 -14.03 6.12
N TYR A 216 2.81 -14.17 6.62
CA TYR A 216 3.07 -14.89 7.88
C TYR A 216 3.88 -14.05 8.87
N SER A 217 3.72 -14.35 10.16
CA SER A 217 4.52 -13.77 11.24
C SER A 217 4.49 -14.68 12.46
N GLY A 218 5.67 -15.06 12.99
CA GLY A 218 5.79 -15.76 14.27
C GLY A 218 4.92 -17.02 14.44
N GLY A 219 4.77 -17.84 13.39
CA GLY A 219 3.93 -19.05 13.41
C GLY A 219 2.43 -18.81 13.20
N LYS A 220 2.04 -17.61 12.79
CA LYS A 220 0.69 -17.24 12.35
C LYS A 220 0.69 -16.96 10.85
N ALA A 221 -0.47 -17.10 10.22
CA ALA A 221 -0.70 -16.70 8.84
C ALA A 221 -1.98 -15.86 8.76
N GLN A 222 -1.99 -14.92 7.82
CA GLN A 222 -3.09 -14.00 7.54
C GLN A 222 -3.34 -13.97 6.03
N LEU A 223 -4.57 -13.67 5.65
CA LEU A 223 -4.94 -13.31 4.28
C LEU A 223 -5.58 -11.92 4.28
N ALA A 224 -5.01 -10.99 3.52
CA ALA A 224 -5.56 -9.67 3.27
C ALA A 224 -6.25 -9.62 1.91
N ARG A 225 -7.40 -8.96 1.85
CA ARG A 225 -8.12 -8.64 0.62
C ARG A 225 -7.81 -7.20 0.23
N ILE A 226 -7.35 -7.00 -1.00
CA ILE A 226 -6.92 -5.70 -1.49
C ILE A 226 -7.65 -5.42 -2.80
N ASP A 227 -8.31 -4.27 -2.90
CA ASP A 227 -8.87 -3.82 -4.17
C ASP A 227 -7.71 -3.50 -5.15
N PRO A 228 -7.60 -4.19 -6.28
CA PRO A 228 -6.51 -3.94 -7.22
C PRO A 228 -6.61 -2.57 -7.91
N GLU A 229 -7.80 -1.96 -7.97
CA GLU A 229 -8.02 -0.64 -8.60
C GLU A 229 -7.65 0.51 -7.68
N THR A 230 -8.16 0.50 -6.45
CA THR A 230 -7.96 1.60 -5.49
C THR A 230 -6.77 1.39 -4.57
N GLY A 231 -6.29 0.14 -4.45
CA GLY A 231 -5.30 -0.25 -3.46
C GLY A 231 -5.85 -0.33 -2.03
N GLU A 232 -7.16 -0.14 -1.84
CA GLU A 232 -7.82 -0.21 -0.53
C GLU A 232 -7.73 -1.64 0.03
N GLN A 233 -7.32 -1.77 1.29
CA GLN A 233 -7.44 -3.03 2.01
C GLN A 233 -8.89 -3.24 2.45
N LEU A 234 -9.62 -4.07 1.71
CA LEU A 234 -11.04 -4.38 1.92
C LEU A 234 -11.29 -5.14 3.23
N GLY A 235 -10.26 -5.84 3.74
CA GLY A 235 -10.33 -6.60 4.98
C GLY A 235 -9.15 -7.55 5.13
N PHE A 236 -9.06 -8.22 6.28
CA PHE A 236 -8.06 -9.26 6.51
C PHE A 236 -8.56 -10.29 7.52
N VAL A 237 -8.09 -11.53 7.39
CA VAL A 237 -8.46 -12.64 8.28
C VAL A 237 -7.23 -13.40 8.73
N ASN A 238 -7.26 -13.91 9.96
CA ASN A 238 -6.28 -14.90 10.40
C ASN A 238 -6.64 -16.26 9.80
N LEU A 239 -5.66 -16.95 9.22
CA LEU A 239 -5.86 -18.29 8.68
C LEU A 239 -5.72 -19.30 9.81
N GLY A 240 -6.79 -20.05 10.10
CA GLY A 240 -6.77 -21.11 11.11
C GLY A 240 -6.10 -22.40 10.61
N GLY A 241 -5.54 -23.17 11.54
CA GLY A 241 -5.15 -24.57 11.34
C GLY A 241 -6.12 -25.53 12.02
N THR A 242 -5.69 -26.79 12.20
CA THR A 242 -6.33 -27.76 13.10
C THR A 242 -5.63 -27.79 14.47
N ASN A 243 -6.16 -28.56 15.43
CA ASN A 243 -5.47 -28.74 16.72
C ASN A 243 -4.11 -29.44 16.58
N ASP A 244 -3.94 -30.26 15.53
CA ASP A 244 -2.74 -31.08 15.30
C ASP A 244 -1.81 -30.49 14.22
N GLN A 245 -2.32 -29.59 13.38
CA GLN A 245 -1.57 -28.86 12.35
C GLN A 245 -1.84 -27.38 12.55
N GLY A 246 -0.80 -26.59 12.84
CA GLY A 246 -0.91 -25.14 12.93
C GLY A 246 -1.42 -24.49 11.63
N PRO A 247 -1.52 -23.15 11.59
CA PRO A 247 -1.85 -22.46 10.35
C PRO A 247 -0.78 -22.72 9.25
N PRO A 248 -1.07 -22.41 7.98
CA PRO A 248 -0.10 -22.57 6.89
C PRO A 248 1.25 -21.92 7.25
N ASP A 249 2.35 -22.65 7.09
CA ASP A 249 3.70 -22.08 7.20
C ASP A 249 4.12 -21.47 5.86
N HIS A 250 4.72 -20.28 5.90
CA HIS A 250 5.06 -19.44 4.74
C HIS A 250 3.86 -18.96 3.91
N ALA A 251 2.85 -19.79 3.61
CA ALA A 251 1.68 -19.41 2.84
C ALA A 251 2.04 -18.87 1.44
N GLY A 252 2.92 -19.56 0.70
CA GLY A 252 3.54 -19.06 -0.54
C GLY A 252 2.71 -19.13 -1.82
N GLY A 253 1.70 -20.00 -1.88
CA GLY A 253 0.77 -20.08 -3.03
C GLY A 253 -0.66 -19.80 -2.62
N VAL A 254 -1.40 -19.03 -3.41
CA VAL A 254 -2.84 -18.74 -3.19
C VAL A 254 -3.59 -18.89 -4.50
N THR A 255 -4.58 -19.78 -4.53
CA THR A 255 -5.41 -20.00 -5.72
C THR A 255 -6.88 -20.04 -5.35
N VAL A 256 -7.73 -19.45 -6.20
CA VAL A 256 -9.18 -19.42 -6.05
C VAL A 256 -9.82 -20.30 -7.13
N HIS A 257 -10.73 -21.18 -6.72
CA HIS A 257 -11.57 -21.98 -7.63
C HIS A 257 -12.99 -22.06 -7.08
N GLY A 258 -13.91 -21.27 -7.67
CA GLY A 258 -15.25 -21.09 -7.09
C GLY A 258 -15.17 -20.51 -5.67
N ASP A 259 -15.86 -21.14 -4.71
CA ASP A 259 -15.80 -20.73 -3.29
C ASP A 259 -14.54 -21.24 -2.56
N ARG A 260 -13.62 -21.91 -3.25
CA ARG A 260 -12.45 -22.54 -2.62
C ARG A 260 -11.23 -21.64 -2.72
N VAL A 261 -10.61 -21.34 -1.57
CA VAL A 261 -9.29 -20.71 -1.51
C VAL A 261 -8.28 -21.72 -1.00
N ASP A 262 -7.32 -22.05 -1.87
CA ASP A 262 -6.22 -22.96 -1.55
C ASP A 262 -4.94 -22.19 -1.25
N VAL A 263 -4.41 -22.40 -0.05
CA VAL A 263 -3.18 -21.80 0.45
C VAL A 263 -2.10 -22.86 0.60
N MET A 264 -0.99 -22.68 -0.10
CA MET A 264 0.14 -23.62 -0.10
C MET A 264 1.11 -23.33 1.04
N SER A 265 1.57 -24.39 1.69
CA SER A 265 2.54 -24.35 2.77
C SER A 265 3.74 -25.21 2.38
N SER A 266 4.93 -24.61 2.42
CA SER A 266 6.19 -25.18 1.97
C SER A 266 6.88 -26.05 3.03
N GLY A 267 6.18 -26.37 4.12
CA GLY A 267 6.63 -27.27 5.17
C GLY A 267 7.03 -28.66 4.65
N LYS A 268 7.55 -29.50 5.55
CA LYS A 268 7.95 -30.88 5.24
C LYS A 268 7.12 -31.86 6.07
N PRO A 269 6.10 -32.53 5.48
CA PRO A 269 5.69 -32.51 4.07
C PRO A 269 4.94 -31.22 3.67
N ALA A 270 4.97 -30.88 2.37
CA ALA A 270 4.22 -29.74 1.85
C ALA A 270 2.71 -29.98 1.98
N GLN A 271 1.96 -28.93 2.27
CA GLN A 271 0.52 -29.00 2.53
C GLN A 271 -0.23 -27.95 1.73
N MET A 272 -1.46 -28.29 1.35
CA MET A 272 -2.46 -27.37 0.83
C MET A 272 -3.57 -27.25 1.88
N TYR A 273 -3.81 -26.03 2.34
CA TYR A 273 -4.89 -25.68 3.26
C TYR A 273 -6.01 -25.03 2.49
N THR A 274 -7.24 -25.46 2.74
CA THR A 274 -8.41 -24.97 2.03
C THR A 274 -9.33 -24.18 2.94
N TYR A 275 -9.79 -23.03 2.45
CA TYR A 275 -10.74 -22.14 3.12
C TYR A 275 -11.92 -21.83 2.20
N SER A 276 -13.05 -21.41 2.78
CA SER A 276 -14.19 -20.88 2.02
C SER A 276 -13.94 -19.40 1.74
N LEU A 277 -14.03 -19.02 0.47
CA LEU A 277 -13.92 -17.63 0.01
C LEU A 277 -15.04 -16.78 0.62
N GLN A 278 -16.27 -17.31 0.68
CA GLN A 278 -17.40 -16.65 1.31
C GLN A 278 -17.13 -16.40 2.80
N ALA A 279 -16.59 -17.39 3.53
CA ALA A 279 -16.22 -17.18 4.93
C ALA A 279 -15.13 -16.12 5.10
N ILE A 280 -14.16 -16.05 4.18
CA ILE A 280 -13.13 -14.99 4.16
C ILE A 280 -13.76 -13.61 3.89
N ARG A 281 -14.76 -13.52 3.00
CA ARG A 281 -15.45 -12.26 2.68
C ARG A 281 -16.34 -11.75 3.81
N ASP A 282 -17.00 -12.66 4.52
CA ASP A 282 -17.97 -12.34 5.58
C ASP A 282 -17.32 -12.10 6.95
N ALA A 283 -16.07 -12.53 7.13
CA ALA A 283 -15.34 -12.41 8.39
C ALA A 283 -15.03 -10.94 8.74
N SER A 284 -15.06 -10.64 10.04
CA SER A 284 -14.61 -9.33 10.53
C SER A 284 -13.08 -9.20 10.43
N PRO A 285 -12.53 -7.98 10.30
CA PRO A 285 -11.09 -7.78 10.28
C PRO A 285 -10.38 -8.44 11.48
N GLY A 286 -9.42 -9.31 11.20
CA GLY A 286 -8.65 -10.06 12.21
C GLY A 286 -9.35 -11.28 12.80
N GLU A 287 -10.57 -11.60 12.35
CA GLU A 287 -11.25 -12.85 12.71
C GLU A 287 -10.49 -14.06 12.13
N THR A 288 -10.50 -15.17 12.87
CA THR A 288 -9.88 -16.42 12.41
C THR A 288 -10.87 -17.22 11.58
N VAL A 289 -10.57 -17.39 10.30
CA VAL A 289 -11.34 -18.28 9.42
C VAL A 289 -10.88 -19.72 9.62
N SER A 290 -11.84 -20.62 9.87
CA SER A 290 -11.56 -22.04 10.04
C SER A 290 -11.28 -22.71 8.69
N MET A 291 -10.24 -23.54 8.66
CA MET A 291 -9.92 -24.37 7.50
C MET A 291 -11.03 -25.41 7.24
N MET A 292 -11.37 -25.61 5.97
CA MET A 292 -12.31 -26.63 5.51
C MET A 292 -11.64 -28.01 5.39
N ASP A 293 -10.44 -28.05 4.79
CA ASP A 293 -9.70 -29.28 4.51
C ASP A 293 -8.20 -29.00 4.43
N SER A 294 -7.36 -30.02 4.68
CA SER A 294 -5.93 -30.00 4.38
C SER A 294 -5.49 -31.30 3.72
N ARG A 295 -4.50 -31.20 2.84
CA ARG A 295 -3.87 -32.38 2.26
C ARG A 295 -2.42 -32.17 1.88
N SER A 296 -1.68 -33.27 1.93
CA SER A 296 -0.33 -33.33 1.36
C SER A 296 -0.37 -33.13 -0.15
N VAL A 297 0.60 -32.37 -0.63
CA VAL A 297 0.86 -32.06 -2.03
C VAL A 297 2.34 -32.29 -2.34
N ALA A 298 2.69 -32.41 -3.62
CA ALA A 298 4.05 -32.72 -4.04
C ALA A 298 5.01 -31.55 -3.86
N ALA A 299 4.48 -30.33 -3.89
CA ALA A 299 5.18 -29.08 -3.69
C ALA A 299 4.28 -28.07 -2.96
N GLY A 300 4.83 -26.93 -2.55
CA GLY A 300 4.05 -25.93 -1.81
C GLY A 300 4.71 -24.56 -1.72
N ALA A 301 5.68 -24.25 -2.60
CA ALA A 301 6.31 -22.94 -2.61
C ALA A 301 5.41 -21.88 -3.24
N TYR A 302 4.72 -22.23 -4.33
CA TYR A 302 3.78 -21.36 -5.02
C TYR A 302 2.68 -22.18 -5.71
N SER A 303 1.59 -21.51 -6.09
CA SER A 303 0.54 -22.09 -6.91
C SER A 303 -0.08 -21.08 -7.86
N THR A 304 -0.68 -21.60 -8.94
CA THR A 304 -1.49 -20.83 -9.89
C THR A 304 -2.55 -21.73 -10.53
N ILE A 305 -3.55 -21.14 -11.18
CA ILE A 305 -4.69 -21.87 -11.73
C ILE A 305 -5.03 -21.40 -13.14
N ASP A 306 -5.37 -22.36 -14.01
CA ASP A 306 -5.93 -22.12 -15.35
C ASP A 306 -7.14 -23.05 -15.58
N GLY A 307 -8.33 -22.45 -15.54
CA GLY A 307 -9.60 -23.17 -15.53
C GLY A 307 -9.65 -24.23 -14.43
N ASP A 308 -9.83 -25.49 -14.83
CA ASP A 308 -9.89 -26.66 -13.94
C ASP A 308 -8.51 -27.33 -13.72
N THR A 309 -7.43 -26.56 -13.85
CA THR A 309 -6.05 -27.03 -13.66
C THR A 309 -5.32 -26.19 -12.63
N LEU A 310 -4.97 -26.81 -11.51
CA LEU A 310 -4.10 -26.23 -10.50
C LEU A 310 -2.66 -26.63 -10.78
N TYR A 311 -1.76 -25.66 -10.72
CA TYR A 311 -0.31 -25.83 -10.84
C TYR A 311 0.32 -25.49 -9.50
N VAL A 312 1.21 -26.34 -8.99
CA VAL A 312 1.90 -26.13 -7.70
C VAL A 312 3.36 -26.46 -7.86
N GLY A 313 4.25 -25.57 -7.43
CA GLY A 313 5.67 -25.73 -7.71
C GLY A 313 6.61 -25.66 -6.51
N THR A 314 7.86 -26.07 -6.76
CA THR A 314 8.94 -26.12 -5.76
C THR A 314 9.85 -24.90 -5.87
N PHE A 315 10.37 -24.47 -4.73
CA PHE A 315 11.49 -23.56 -4.67
C PHE A 315 12.80 -24.35 -4.59
N THR A 316 13.72 -24.06 -5.49
CA THR A 316 15.09 -24.61 -5.51
C THR A 316 16.05 -23.47 -5.80
N LYS A 317 17.19 -23.42 -5.09
CA LYS A 317 18.08 -22.26 -5.15
C LYS A 317 18.92 -22.23 -6.44
N ASP A 318 19.55 -23.35 -6.76
CA ASP A 318 20.59 -23.43 -7.78
C ASP A 318 20.20 -24.33 -8.96
N ASP A 319 19.32 -25.31 -8.71
CA ASP A 319 18.80 -26.25 -9.71
C ASP A 319 17.44 -25.80 -10.24
N PRO A 320 16.97 -26.31 -11.40
CA PRO A 320 15.60 -26.09 -11.84
C PRO A 320 14.58 -26.60 -10.82
N GLY A 321 13.50 -25.84 -10.64
CA GLY A 321 12.36 -26.27 -9.85
C GLY A 321 11.45 -27.22 -10.63
N GLU A 322 10.40 -27.70 -9.95
CA GLU A 322 9.40 -28.60 -10.50
C GLU A 322 8.01 -28.00 -10.35
N LEU A 323 7.18 -28.14 -11.39
CA LEU A 323 5.76 -27.79 -11.44
C LEU A 323 4.93 -29.06 -11.53
N PHE A 324 4.05 -29.25 -10.56
CA PHE A 324 3.10 -30.36 -10.50
C PHE A 324 1.72 -29.87 -10.92
N THR A 325 0.94 -30.75 -11.54
CA THR A 325 -0.41 -30.42 -12.02
C THR A 325 -1.47 -31.26 -11.33
N TYR A 326 -2.60 -30.62 -11.08
CA TYR A 326 -3.78 -31.25 -10.50
C TYR A 326 -5.01 -30.84 -11.31
N LYS A 327 -5.91 -31.78 -11.57
CA LYS A 327 -7.17 -31.53 -12.28
C LYS A 327 -8.34 -31.54 -11.33
N TRP A 328 -9.27 -30.62 -11.53
CA TRP A 328 -10.49 -30.59 -10.73
C TRP A 328 -11.37 -31.80 -11.04
N ASP A 329 -11.82 -32.50 -10.00
CA ASP A 329 -12.85 -33.53 -10.09
C ASP A 329 -14.17 -32.95 -9.55
N PRO A 330 -15.08 -32.50 -10.43
CA PRO A 330 -16.33 -31.87 -10.00
C PRO A 330 -17.27 -32.85 -9.28
N ALA A 331 -17.11 -34.16 -9.45
CA ALA A 331 -17.94 -35.14 -8.76
C ALA A 331 -17.50 -35.38 -7.31
N ARG A 332 -16.24 -35.08 -6.99
CA ARG A 332 -15.66 -35.25 -5.66
C ARG A 332 -15.27 -33.94 -4.98
N GLU A 333 -15.47 -32.82 -5.68
CA GLU A 333 -15.13 -31.46 -5.26
C GLU A 333 -13.69 -31.37 -4.73
N ARG A 334 -12.75 -31.95 -5.49
CA ARG A 334 -11.33 -31.99 -5.08
C ARG A 334 -10.37 -32.02 -6.25
N TRP A 335 -9.14 -31.60 -5.99
CA TRP A 335 -8.00 -31.75 -6.88
C TRP A 335 -7.54 -33.21 -7.01
N VAL A 336 -7.21 -33.65 -8.22
CA VAL A 336 -6.68 -34.98 -8.51
C VAL A 336 -5.31 -34.87 -9.16
N ASP A 337 -4.34 -35.53 -8.54
CA ASP A 337 -2.94 -35.53 -8.95
C ASP A 337 -2.79 -36.05 -10.39
N GLN A 338 -1.99 -35.34 -11.18
CA GLN A 338 -1.57 -35.79 -12.50
C GLN A 338 -0.15 -36.37 -12.45
N PRO A 339 0.18 -37.34 -13.32
CA PRO A 339 1.49 -37.96 -13.33
C PRO A 339 2.58 -37.00 -13.84
N GLY A 340 3.73 -37.01 -13.17
CA GLY A 340 4.93 -36.29 -13.58
C GLY A 340 5.04 -34.86 -13.04
N SER A 341 6.12 -34.20 -13.43
CA SER A 341 6.45 -32.81 -13.12
C SER A 341 7.05 -32.14 -14.36
N PHE A 342 7.06 -30.82 -14.37
CA PHE A 342 7.64 -30.00 -15.44
C PHE A 342 8.70 -29.05 -14.86
N PHE A 343 9.77 -28.78 -15.61
CA PHE A 343 10.80 -27.87 -15.11
C PHE A 343 10.31 -26.43 -15.03
N THR A 344 10.78 -25.72 -14.01
CA THR A 344 10.62 -24.27 -13.84
C THR A 344 11.98 -23.63 -13.61
N PRO A 345 12.11 -22.30 -13.78
CA PRO A 345 13.37 -21.63 -13.52
C PRO A 345 13.82 -21.85 -12.07
N PRO A 346 15.14 -21.85 -11.80
CA PRO A 346 15.62 -21.81 -10.43
C PRO A 346 15.06 -20.57 -9.71
N GLN A 347 14.97 -20.65 -8.38
CA GLN A 347 14.54 -19.56 -7.50
C GLN A 347 13.10 -19.10 -7.71
N THR A 348 12.26 -19.90 -8.34
CA THR A 348 10.85 -19.56 -8.55
C THR A 348 10.09 -19.49 -7.21
N GLN A 349 9.50 -18.33 -6.94
CA GLN A 349 8.69 -18.01 -5.76
C GLN A 349 7.20 -17.83 -6.10
N GLY A 350 6.85 -17.63 -7.37
CA GLY A 350 5.47 -17.39 -7.80
C GLY A 350 5.25 -17.76 -9.26
N ALA A 351 3.99 -18.02 -9.63
CA ALA A 351 3.60 -18.26 -11.02
C ALA A 351 2.22 -17.66 -11.33
N ALA A 352 2.02 -17.23 -12.58
CA ALA A 352 0.73 -16.79 -13.09
C ALA A 352 0.50 -17.34 -14.50
N VAL A 353 -0.70 -17.84 -14.78
CA VAL A 353 -1.12 -18.27 -16.13
C VAL A 353 -2.14 -17.29 -16.68
N VAL A 354 -1.96 -16.91 -17.95
CA VAL A 354 -2.91 -16.07 -18.71
C VAL A 354 -2.77 -16.39 -20.19
N ASP A 355 -3.88 -16.56 -20.90
CA ASP A 355 -3.93 -16.77 -22.35
C ASP A 355 -2.98 -17.85 -22.89
N GLY A 356 -2.83 -18.96 -22.16
CA GLY A 356 -1.95 -20.07 -22.54
C GLY A 356 -0.45 -19.75 -22.40
N GLN A 357 -0.11 -18.70 -21.68
CA GLN A 357 1.25 -18.31 -21.31
C GLN A 357 1.40 -18.42 -19.79
N ILE A 358 2.60 -18.69 -19.32
CA ILE A 358 2.92 -18.76 -17.90
C ILE A 358 4.10 -17.87 -17.59
N VAL A 359 4.01 -17.13 -16.49
CA VAL A 359 5.07 -16.25 -16.01
C VAL A 359 5.50 -16.69 -14.63
N PHE A 360 6.82 -16.80 -14.44
CA PHE A 360 7.45 -17.15 -13.18
C PHE A 360 8.10 -15.92 -12.54
N SER A 361 7.85 -15.71 -11.24
CA SER A 361 8.56 -14.77 -10.38
C SER A 361 9.75 -15.49 -9.76
N THR A 362 10.98 -15.02 -10.02
CA THR A 362 12.22 -15.63 -9.54
C THR A 362 12.98 -14.70 -8.63
N SER A 363 13.41 -15.22 -7.48
CA SER A 363 14.05 -14.42 -6.46
C SER A 363 14.78 -15.26 -5.42
N HIS A 364 16.00 -14.85 -5.06
CA HIS A 364 16.68 -15.39 -3.89
C HIS A 364 17.67 -14.40 -3.26
N GLY A 365 17.44 -14.13 -1.98
CA GLY A 365 18.35 -13.33 -1.16
C GLY A 365 18.03 -11.84 -1.17
N ARG A 366 18.51 -11.14 -0.13
CA ARG A 366 18.08 -9.77 0.21
C ARG A 366 18.67 -8.68 -0.69
N GLY A 367 19.86 -8.92 -1.22
CA GLY A 367 20.59 -8.01 -2.09
C GLY A 367 20.51 -8.36 -3.57
N SER A 368 19.75 -9.39 -3.95
CA SER A 368 19.61 -9.83 -5.34
C SER A 368 18.32 -9.26 -5.93
N THR A 369 18.41 -8.62 -7.09
CA THR A 369 17.23 -8.24 -7.87
C THR A 369 16.45 -9.48 -8.28
N SER A 370 15.13 -9.34 -8.32
CA SER A 370 14.24 -10.41 -8.78
C SER A 370 13.92 -10.25 -10.26
N GLU A 371 13.35 -11.28 -10.89
CA GLU A 371 12.97 -11.25 -12.30
C GLU A 371 11.62 -11.92 -12.55
N LEU A 372 10.92 -11.48 -13.60
CA LEU A 372 9.84 -12.23 -14.22
C LEU A 372 10.35 -12.91 -15.49
N HIS A 373 9.97 -14.16 -15.71
CA HIS A 373 10.24 -14.89 -16.95
C HIS A 373 8.95 -15.43 -17.56
N ALA A 374 8.65 -15.05 -18.80
CA ALA A 374 7.47 -15.49 -19.52
C ALA A 374 7.76 -16.61 -20.51
N TYR A 375 6.87 -17.60 -20.59
CA TYR A 375 6.93 -18.75 -21.48
C TYR A 375 5.55 -19.06 -22.05
N GLN A 376 5.50 -19.77 -23.18
CA GLN A 376 4.26 -20.47 -23.54
C GLN A 376 4.02 -21.60 -22.55
N LEU A 377 2.81 -21.72 -22.02
CA LEU A 377 2.46 -22.79 -21.08
C LEU A 377 2.68 -24.18 -21.72
N SER A 378 2.39 -24.31 -23.01
CA SER A 378 2.65 -25.55 -23.75
C SER A 378 4.11 -25.97 -23.74
N ASP A 379 5.04 -25.01 -23.78
CA ASP A 379 6.47 -25.29 -23.83
C ASP A 379 6.98 -25.74 -22.45
N VAL A 380 6.48 -25.10 -21.38
CA VAL A 380 6.70 -25.57 -20.00
C VAL A 380 6.20 -27.00 -19.84
N LEU A 381 4.99 -27.30 -20.29
CA LEU A 381 4.39 -28.64 -20.23
C LEU A 381 5.07 -29.67 -21.14
N ASN A 382 5.93 -29.24 -22.05
CA ASN A 382 6.81 -30.11 -22.84
C ASN A 382 8.23 -30.22 -22.25
N GLY A 383 8.46 -29.65 -21.06
CA GLY A 383 9.72 -29.74 -20.33
C GLY A 383 10.71 -28.61 -20.58
N HIS A 384 10.29 -27.49 -21.17
CA HIS A 384 11.15 -26.36 -21.53
C HIS A 384 11.03 -25.14 -20.59
N GLY A 385 10.39 -25.27 -19.42
CA GLY A 385 10.14 -24.14 -18.51
C GLY A 385 11.37 -23.56 -17.80
N ASN A 386 12.57 -24.00 -18.14
CA ASN A 386 13.84 -23.44 -17.69
C ASN A 386 14.82 -23.21 -18.86
N ASP A 387 14.34 -23.29 -20.10
CA ASP A 387 15.16 -23.15 -21.31
C ASP A 387 15.00 -21.73 -21.88
N GLU A 388 16.08 -20.95 -21.85
CA GLU A 388 16.14 -19.59 -22.36
C GLU A 388 15.72 -19.46 -23.83
N ASN A 389 15.84 -20.53 -24.63
CA ASN A 389 15.43 -20.50 -26.05
C ASN A 389 13.90 -20.46 -26.22
N TYR A 390 13.15 -20.83 -25.20
CA TYR A 390 11.68 -20.83 -25.19
C TYR A 390 11.10 -19.65 -24.40
N ARG A 391 11.97 -18.78 -23.86
CA ARG A 391 11.55 -17.61 -23.11
C ARG A 391 11.02 -16.54 -24.07
N LEU A 392 9.81 -16.05 -23.78
CA LEU A 392 9.17 -14.97 -24.53
C LEU A 392 9.82 -13.62 -24.20
N GLY A 393 10.13 -13.41 -22.93
CA GLY A 393 10.73 -12.19 -22.41
C GLY A 393 10.97 -12.28 -20.91
N GLY A 394 11.56 -11.23 -20.36
CA GLY A 394 11.76 -11.09 -18.94
C GLY A 394 11.93 -9.64 -18.51
N VAL A 395 11.56 -9.36 -17.26
CA VAL A 395 11.58 -8.01 -16.68
C VAL A 395 12.21 -8.08 -15.29
N GLY A 396 13.14 -7.17 -15.01
CA GLY A 396 13.73 -7.03 -13.68
C GLY A 396 12.74 -6.41 -12.69
N LEU A 397 12.80 -6.86 -11.45
CA LEU A 397 11.93 -6.46 -10.33
C LEU A 397 12.76 -6.00 -9.12
N PRO A 398 12.13 -5.30 -8.16
CA PRO A 398 12.69 -5.12 -6.81
C PRO A 398 13.13 -6.44 -6.18
N THR A 399 13.98 -6.37 -5.15
CA THR A 399 14.48 -7.59 -4.50
C THR A 399 13.36 -8.30 -3.73
N MET A 400 13.49 -9.62 -3.63
CA MET A 400 12.61 -10.48 -2.84
C MET A 400 11.17 -10.52 -3.37
N SER A 401 11.00 -10.65 -4.69
CA SER A 401 9.70 -10.95 -5.28
C SER A 401 9.19 -12.32 -4.83
N GLU A 402 7.88 -12.39 -4.58
CA GLU A 402 7.20 -13.59 -4.11
C GLU A 402 6.07 -13.95 -5.09
N GLY A 403 4.83 -14.07 -4.59
CA GLY A 403 3.64 -14.37 -5.39
C GLY A 403 3.40 -13.37 -6.53
N VAL A 404 2.94 -13.90 -7.66
CA VAL A 404 2.52 -13.16 -8.85
C VAL A 404 1.15 -13.64 -9.30
N VAL A 405 0.28 -12.73 -9.74
CA VAL A 405 -1.04 -13.06 -10.27
C VAL A 405 -1.36 -12.24 -11.51
N ALA A 406 -2.06 -12.84 -12.47
CA ALA A 406 -2.49 -12.20 -13.70
C ALA A 406 -3.89 -11.62 -13.55
N LEU A 407 -4.06 -10.35 -13.94
CA LEU A 407 -5.36 -9.70 -14.03
C LEU A 407 -5.63 -9.32 -15.49
N ASP A 408 -6.76 -9.80 -16.01
CA ASP A 408 -7.17 -9.55 -17.39
C ASP A 408 -7.18 -8.04 -17.70
N GLY A 409 -6.59 -7.67 -18.83
CA GLY A 409 -6.43 -6.29 -19.28
C GLY A 409 -5.58 -5.37 -18.40
N ARG A 410 -5.01 -5.84 -17.28
CA ARG A 410 -4.26 -5.01 -16.31
C ARG A 410 -2.80 -5.40 -16.14
N GLY A 411 -2.42 -6.63 -16.45
CA GLY A 411 -1.04 -7.11 -16.36
C GLY A 411 -0.80 -8.04 -15.18
N LEU A 412 0.46 -8.16 -14.78
CA LEU A 412 0.90 -9.05 -13.69
C LEU A 412 1.18 -8.26 -12.43
N PHE A 413 0.49 -8.61 -11.35
CA PHE A 413 0.73 -8.05 -10.03
C PHE A 413 1.74 -8.94 -9.31
N THR A 414 2.83 -8.36 -8.81
CA THR A 414 3.86 -9.08 -8.04
C THR A 414 4.07 -8.45 -6.67
N THR A 415 4.08 -9.28 -5.63
CA THR A 415 4.33 -8.87 -4.24
C THR A 415 5.79 -9.10 -3.84
N PHE A 416 6.21 -8.49 -2.73
CA PHE A 416 7.59 -8.54 -2.25
C PHE A 416 7.65 -8.75 -0.74
N GLU A 417 8.53 -9.63 -0.26
CA GLU A 417 8.75 -9.79 1.19
C GLU A 417 9.70 -8.73 1.77
N SER A 418 10.42 -7.99 0.93
CA SER A 418 11.52 -7.11 1.32
C SER A 418 11.12 -5.91 2.19
N GLY A 419 9.83 -5.60 2.30
CA GLY A 419 9.25 -4.61 3.22
C GLY A 419 8.97 -5.13 4.65
N ALA A 420 9.16 -6.43 4.94
CA ALA A 420 8.85 -7.00 6.24
C ALA A 420 9.99 -6.80 7.27
N ALA A 421 9.65 -6.77 8.56
CA ALA A 421 10.60 -6.50 9.64
C ALA A 421 11.85 -7.40 9.64
N PRO A 422 11.76 -8.72 9.36
CA PRO A 422 12.94 -9.57 9.29
C PRO A 422 13.97 -9.11 8.25
N TYR A 423 13.56 -8.31 7.25
CA TYR A 423 14.37 -7.82 6.13
C TYR A 423 14.89 -6.38 6.30
N SER A 424 14.54 -5.73 7.41
CA SER A 424 14.91 -4.34 7.68
C SER A 424 16.38 -4.11 8.08
N LEU A 425 17.13 -5.19 8.31
CA LEU A 425 18.55 -5.13 8.71
C LEU A 425 19.45 -5.98 7.80
N PRO A 426 20.71 -5.55 7.60
CA PRO A 426 21.73 -6.31 6.89
C PRO A 426 21.93 -7.72 7.47
N LYS A 427 22.22 -8.70 6.61
CA LYS A 427 22.55 -10.07 7.02
C LYS A 427 23.60 -10.66 6.08
N GLY A 428 24.67 -11.21 6.64
CA GLY A 428 25.77 -11.77 5.85
C GLY A 428 26.61 -10.66 5.22
N ASP A 429 26.83 -10.76 3.92
CA ASP A 429 27.61 -9.83 3.08
C ASP A 429 26.77 -8.71 2.44
N VAL A 430 25.45 -8.75 2.61
CA VAL A 430 24.53 -7.70 2.12
C VAL A 430 24.66 -6.45 2.97
N SER A 431 24.90 -5.29 2.35
CA SER A 431 24.93 -4.00 3.05
C SER A 431 23.54 -3.38 3.15
N LEU A 432 23.39 -2.37 4.02
CA LEU A 432 22.13 -1.62 4.16
C LEU A 432 21.73 -0.93 2.84
N ASP A 433 22.71 -0.49 2.05
CA ASP A 433 22.49 0.17 0.77
C ASP A 433 22.05 -0.81 -0.32
N ASP A 434 22.25 -2.13 -0.13
CA ASP A 434 21.80 -3.18 -1.04
C ASP A 434 20.34 -3.59 -0.77
N LEU A 435 19.82 -3.30 0.42
CA LEU A 435 18.43 -3.61 0.77
C LEU A 435 17.45 -2.72 0.00
N TRP A 436 16.25 -3.24 -0.22
CA TRP A 436 15.19 -2.56 -0.95
C TRP A 436 13.86 -2.78 -0.22
N ALA A 437 13.47 -1.84 0.64
CA ALA A 437 12.19 -1.89 1.33
C ALA A 437 11.02 -1.66 0.35
N SER A 438 10.56 -2.70 -0.34
CA SER A 438 9.43 -2.58 -1.26
C SER A 438 8.14 -2.35 -0.46
N GLN A 439 7.51 -1.20 -0.68
CA GLN A 439 6.28 -0.79 0.04
C GLN A 439 5.01 -1.13 -0.73
N ALA A 440 5.15 -1.42 -2.03
CA ALA A 440 4.04 -1.67 -2.93
C ALA A 440 4.34 -2.86 -3.83
N MET A 441 3.27 -3.46 -4.32
CA MET A 441 3.33 -4.40 -5.41
C MET A 441 3.82 -3.70 -6.68
N SER A 442 4.25 -4.48 -7.66
CA SER A 442 4.48 -3.99 -9.02
C SER A 442 3.40 -4.52 -9.94
N VAL A 443 3.12 -3.79 -11.02
CA VAL A 443 2.24 -4.19 -12.12
C VAL A 443 3.09 -4.22 -13.39
N THR A 444 3.36 -5.42 -13.91
CA THR A 444 4.09 -5.59 -15.17
C THR A 444 3.11 -5.70 -16.33
N PRO A 445 3.14 -4.79 -17.31
CA PRO A 445 2.35 -4.94 -18.53
C PRO A 445 2.76 -6.19 -19.29
N TYR A 446 1.79 -6.90 -19.88
CA TYR A 446 2.07 -8.11 -20.68
C TYR A 446 3.07 -7.83 -21.83
N ALA A 447 2.95 -6.68 -22.48
CA ALA A 447 3.84 -6.28 -23.57
C ALA A 447 5.32 -6.21 -23.15
N ALA A 448 5.61 -5.82 -21.90
CA ALA A 448 6.96 -5.76 -21.36
C ALA A 448 7.65 -7.15 -21.31
N LEU A 449 6.85 -8.22 -21.25
CA LEU A 449 7.31 -9.60 -21.24
C LEU A 449 7.29 -10.25 -22.64
N GLY A 450 7.10 -9.45 -23.71
CA GLY A 450 6.99 -9.97 -25.07
C GLY A 450 5.69 -10.73 -25.34
N MET A 451 4.68 -10.58 -24.47
CA MET A 451 3.35 -11.15 -24.63
C MET A 451 2.50 -10.23 -25.52
N ALA A 452 1.70 -10.78 -26.42
CA ALA A 452 1.11 -10.02 -27.53
C ALA A 452 -0.12 -9.17 -27.13
N GLY A 453 -0.08 -7.85 -27.42
CA GLY A 453 -1.21 -6.92 -27.51
C GLY A 453 -0.76 -5.57 -28.15
N GLY A 454 -1.41 -5.09 -29.23
CA GLY A 454 -1.09 -3.82 -29.97
C GLY A 454 -1.85 -2.57 -29.43
N ILE A 455 -1.87 -1.33 -30.01
CA ILE A 455 -1.87 -0.79 -31.42
C ILE A 455 -1.17 0.63 -31.52
N ALA A 456 -1.57 1.72 -32.29
CA ALA A 456 -1.00 3.09 -32.66
C ALA A 456 -1.83 4.47 -32.34
N VAL A 457 -1.33 5.46 -31.53
CA VAL A 457 -2.03 6.48 -30.63
C VAL A 457 -3.00 7.50 -31.27
N VAL A 458 -4.07 7.91 -30.56
CA VAL A 458 -5.04 8.97 -30.99
C VAL A 458 -4.76 10.37 -30.38
N PRO A 459 -4.30 11.39 -31.13
CA PRO A 459 -3.82 12.67 -30.57
C PRO A 459 -4.83 13.53 -29.79
N VAL A 460 -6.13 13.51 -30.12
CA VAL A 460 -7.16 14.33 -29.43
C VAL A 460 -7.37 13.91 -27.97
N THR A 461 -7.02 12.67 -27.65
CA THR A 461 -7.14 12.12 -26.30
C THR A 461 -6.05 12.65 -25.38
N LEU A 462 -4.85 12.93 -25.90
CA LEU A 462 -3.73 13.55 -25.20
C LEU A 462 -4.04 14.99 -24.76
N GLU A 463 -4.72 15.78 -25.60
CA GLU A 463 -5.10 17.15 -25.26
C GLU A 463 -6.15 17.20 -24.13
N ARG A 464 -7.08 16.24 -24.13
CA ARG A 464 -8.10 16.13 -23.06
C ARG A 464 -7.49 15.70 -21.74
N ALA A 465 -6.53 14.79 -21.77
CA ALA A 465 -5.79 14.38 -20.60
C ALA A 465 -4.94 15.52 -20.00
N ALA A 466 -4.38 16.37 -20.85
CA ALA A 466 -3.61 17.53 -20.39
C ALA A 466 -4.46 18.54 -19.61
N VAL A 467 -5.72 18.73 -20.02
CA VAL A 467 -6.67 19.60 -19.30
C VAL A 467 -6.95 19.05 -17.91
N ASP A 468 -7.23 17.76 -17.79
CA ASP A 468 -7.49 17.13 -16.50
C ASP A 468 -6.24 17.17 -15.59
N PHE A 469 -5.04 16.96 -16.14
CA PHE A 469 -3.78 17.11 -15.41
C PHE A 469 -3.59 18.52 -14.86
N ALA A 470 -3.82 19.54 -15.68
CA ALA A 470 -3.71 20.93 -15.27
C ALA A 470 -4.76 21.27 -14.19
N ASP A 471 -5.97 20.72 -14.31
CA ASP A 471 -7.04 20.89 -13.33
C ASP A 471 -6.68 20.21 -12.00
N GLY A 472 -6.12 19.01 -12.03
CA GLY A 472 -5.57 18.30 -10.87
C GLY A 472 -4.43 19.07 -10.21
N GLY A 473 -3.49 19.62 -11.00
CA GLY A 473 -2.43 20.51 -10.50
C GLY A 473 -2.97 21.73 -9.77
N ARG A 474 -4.04 22.38 -10.28
CA ARG A 474 -4.70 23.50 -9.57
C ARG A 474 -5.32 23.05 -8.25
N ARG A 475 -5.89 21.84 -8.18
CA ARG A 475 -6.43 21.29 -6.92
C ARG A 475 -5.33 21.02 -5.90
N LEU A 476 -4.19 20.48 -6.32
CA LEU A 476 -3.00 20.34 -5.47
C LEU A 476 -2.52 21.69 -4.94
N GLN A 477 -2.49 22.73 -5.79
CA GLN A 477 -2.13 24.08 -5.36
C GLN A 477 -3.05 24.63 -4.26
N ILE A 478 -4.37 24.44 -4.41
CA ILE A 478 -5.34 24.86 -3.40
C ILE A 478 -5.16 24.05 -2.11
N ALA A 479 -4.87 22.74 -2.22
CA ALA A 479 -4.59 21.89 -1.06
C ALA A 479 -3.32 22.34 -0.32
N THR A 480 -2.23 22.69 -1.03
CA THR A 480 -1.02 23.31 -0.45
C THR A 480 -1.37 24.58 0.32
N ALA A 481 -2.10 25.51 -0.30
CA ALA A 481 -2.49 26.75 0.34
C ALA A 481 -3.35 26.54 1.59
N SER A 482 -4.18 25.49 1.60
CA SER A 482 -4.99 25.12 2.76
C SER A 482 -4.15 24.53 3.89
N ILE A 483 -3.27 23.56 3.60
CA ILE A 483 -2.44 22.91 4.61
C ILE A 483 -1.37 23.86 5.19
N ASP A 484 -0.88 24.83 4.41
CA ASP A 484 0.06 25.86 4.87
C ASP A 484 -0.52 26.75 5.98
N THR A 485 -1.86 26.81 6.10
CA THR A 485 -2.51 27.54 7.19
C THR A 485 -2.61 26.74 8.49
N VAL A 486 -2.33 25.43 8.44
CA VAL A 486 -2.42 24.55 9.60
C VAL A 486 -1.22 24.78 10.52
N SER A 487 -1.48 25.49 11.61
CA SER A 487 -0.55 25.64 12.71
C SER A 487 -1.31 25.69 14.03
N LEU A 488 -0.77 25.05 15.06
CA LEU A 488 -1.33 25.12 16.40
C LEU A 488 -0.50 26.08 17.27
N PRO A 489 -1.11 27.11 17.87
CA PRO A 489 -0.38 28.02 18.73
C PRO A 489 0.06 27.30 20.02
N SER A 490 1.22 27.68 20.56
CA SER A 490 1.66 27.21 21.87
C SER A 490 0.60 27.50 22.93
N GLY A 491 0.29 26.52 23.77
CA GLY A 491 -0.72 26.64 24.82
C GLY A 491 -2.18 26.47 24.36
N CYS A 492 -2.44 26.07 23.10
CA CYS A 492 -3.81 25.79 22.62
C CYS A 492 -4.53 24.68 23.41
N LEU A 493 -3.78 23.84 24.13
CA LEU A 493 -4.27 22.74 24.97
C LEU A 493 -4.04 23.01 26.46
N GLY A 494 -4.07 24.28 26.85
CA GLY A 494 -3.75 24.73 28.20
C GLY A 494 -2.25 24.92 28.42
N LYS A 495 -1.87 25.43 29.59
CA LYS A 495 -0.47 25.67 29.97
C LYS A 495 0.22 24.37 30.40
N ASN A 496 0.48 23.49 29.44
CA ASN A 496 1.18 22.23 29.66
C ASN A 496 2.24 21.96 28.57
N ALA A 497 3.37 21.37 28.97
CA ALA A 497 4.50 21.14 28.06
C ALA A 497 4.16 20.14 26.94
N GLN A 498 3.35 19.11 27.25
CA GLN A 498 2.97 18.09 26.27
C GLN A 498 2.09 18.66 25.16
N GLY A 499 1.22 19.63 25.46
CA GLY A 499 0.41 20.35 24.49
C GLY A 499 1.27 21.18 23.54
N ASN A 500 2.38 21.75 24.02
CA ASN A 500 3.35 22.40 23.14
C ASN A 500 4.10 21.39 22.25
N THR A 501 4.46 20.23 22.80
CA THR A 501 5.07 19.13 22.01
C THR A 501 4.13 18.68 20.89
N PHE A 502 2.87 18.43 21.23
CA PHE A 502 1.84 18.04 20.27
C PHE A 502 1.62 19.11 19.20
N ALA A 503 1.46 20.38 19.59
CA ALA A 503 1.28 21.50 18.66
C ALA A 503 2.47 21.64 17.68
N THR A 504 3.69 21.44 18.17
CA THR A 504 4.91 21.43 17.34
C THR A 504 4.92 20.25 16.37
N ALA A 505 4.53 19.06 16.83
CA ALA A 505 4.46 17.86 16.00
C ALA A 505 3.45 18.02 14.85
N VAL A 506 2.26 18.54 15.14
CA VAL A 506 1.23 18.85 14.12
C VAL A 506 1.76 19.82 13.08
N THR A 507 2.36 20.92 13.53
CA THR A 507 2.88 21.97 12.63
C THR A 507 4.00 21.42 11.74
N SER A 508 4.94 20.66 12.31
CA SER A 508 6.02 20.03 11.54
C SER A 508 5.49 19.05 10.50
N HIS A 509 4.59 18.15 10.90
CA HIS A 509 4.02 17.14 10.00
C HIS A 509 3.23 17.77 8.85
N CYS A 510 2.53 18.88 9.10
CA CYS A 510 1.81 19.63 8.07
C CYS A 510 2.76 20.35 7.11
N ASN A 511 3.85 20.95 7.60
CA ASN A 511 4.87 21.56 6.75
C ASN A 511 5.51 20.55 5.79
N ASP A 512 5.88 19.37 6.31
CA ASP A 512 6.44 18.29 5.49
C ASP A 512 5.41 17.84 4.44
N THR A 513 4.15 17.68 4.85
CA THR A 513 3.05 17.31 3.94
C THR A 513 2.80 18.37 2.86
N SER A 514 2.93 19.66 3.20
CA SER A 514 2.82 20.76 2.23
C SER A 514 3.89 20.67 1.13
N GLN A 515 5.13 20.35 1.51
CA GLN A 515 6.21 20.14 0.55
C GLN A 515 5.88 19.01 -0.42
N TRP A 516 5.38 17.87 0.08
CA TRP A 516 4.95 16.75 -0.76
C TRP A 516 3.85 17.14 -1.77
N ILE A 517 2.84 17.90 -1.33
CA ILE A 517 1.77 18.37 -2.22
C ILE A 517 2.34 19.31 -3.30
N SER A 518 3.27 20.20 -2.93
CA SER A 518 3.91 21.12 -3.86
C SER A 518 4.75 20.40 -4.91
N GLU A 519 5.45 19.33 -4.54
CA GLU A 519 6.21 18.49 -5.47
C GLU A 519 5.27 17.75 -6.44
N GLY A 520 4.15 17.20 -5.92
CA GLY A 520 3.08 16.63 -6.74
C GLY A 520 2.52 17.63 -7.75
N ARG A 521 2.27 18.88 -7.35
CA ARG A 521 1.79 19.94 -8.26
C ARG A 521 2.76 20.18 -9.42
N ILE A 522 4.06 20.30 -9.13
CA ILE A 522 5.08 20.53 -10.17
C ILE A 522 5.08 19.36 -11.17
N SER A 523 4.95 18.13 -10.68
CA SER A 523 4.82 16.95 -11.53
C SER A 523 3.57 16.99 -12.43
N ALA A 524 2.43 17.44 -11.90
CA ALA A 524 1.19 17.60 -12.66
C ALA A 524 1.35 18.60 -13.82
N ASP A 525 1.93 19.77 -13.54
CA ASP A 525 2.15 20.85 -14.51
C ASP A 525 3.08 20.38 -15.65
N VAL A 526 4.19 19.72 -15.31
CA VAL A 526 5.16 19.18 -16.29
C VAL A 526 4.51 18.10 -17.16
N THR A 527 3.63 17.29 -16.59
CA THR A 527 2.91 16.23 -17.33
C THR A 527 1.90 16.80 -18.31
N ALA A 528 1.13 17.80 -17.90
CA ALA A 528 0.19 18.52 -18.77
C ALA A 528 0.89 19.15 -19.97
N ASP A 529 2.01 19.85 -19.74
CA ASP A 529 2.79 20.51 -20.80
C ASP A 529 3.43 19.50 -21.77
N GLY A 530 3.89 18.35 -21.23
CA GLY A 530 4.42 17.25 -22.02
C GLY A 530 3.37 16.66 -22.97
N LEU A 531 2.17 16.39 -22.48
CA LEU A 531 1.05 15.89 -23.28
C LEU A 531 0.67 16.82 -24.44
N LEU A 532 0.55 18.13 -24.17
CA LEU A 532 0.26 19.12 -25.20
C LEU A 532 1.35 19.19 -26.27
N THR A 533 2.61 19.00 -25.87
CA THR A 533 3.76 18.99 -26.78
C THR A 533 3.76 17.75 -27.68
N SER A 534 3.46 16.57 -27.11
CA SER A 534 3.34 15.32 -27.85
C SER A 534 2.17 15.33 -28.84
N ALA A 535 0.98 15.80 -28.42
CA ALA A 535 -0.19 15.92 -29.29
C ALA A 535 0.11 16.76 -30.55
N LYS A 536 0.77 17.90 -30.39
CA LYS A 536 1.17 18.78 -31.50
C LYS A 536 2.17 18.11 -32.45
N SER A 537 3.09 17.32 -31.91
CA SER A 537 4.12 16.63 -32.70
C SER A 537 3.51 15.53 -33.55
N TYR A 538 2.57 14.75 -33.00
CA TYR A 538 1.83 13.73 -33.76
C TYR A 538 1.02 14.34 -34.91
N VAL A 539 0.28 15.43 -34.65
CA VAL A 539 -0.48 16.14 -35.71
C VAL A 539 0.43 16.63 -36.84
N GLN A 540 1.64 17.10 -36.53
CA GLN A 540 2.61 17.55 -37.54
C GLN A 540 3.16 16.40 -38.38
N VAL A 541 3.50 15.26 -37.76
CA VAL A 541 3.98 14.06 -38.48
C VAL A 541 2.89 13.48 -39.38
N ASP A 542 1.65 13.41 -38.89
CA ASP A 542 0.49 12.95 -39.66
C ASP A 542 0.24 13.82 -40.89
N GLN A 543 0.37 15.14 -40.74
CA GLN A 543 0.26 16.10 -41.84
C GLN A 543 1.38 15.88 -42.86
N MET A 544 2.64 15.70 -42.43
CA MET A 544 3.77 15.43 -43.32
C MET A 544 3.62 14.12 -44.11
N ILE A 545 3.10 13.06 -43.48
CA ILE A 545 2.86 11.77 -44.13
C ILE A 545 1.73 11.90 -45.17
N ARG A 546 0.65 12.60 -44.85
CA ARG A 546 -0.45 12.89 -45.81
C ARG A 546 0.07 13.68 -47.00
N ASP A 547 0.83 14.75 -46.76
CA ASP A 547 1.41 15.59 -47.81
C ASP A 547 2.37 14.76 -48.72
N LEU A 548 3.13 13.84 -48.14
CA LEU A 548 4.00 12.91 -48.89
C LEU A 548 3.19 11.92 -49.75
N PHE A 549 2.11 11.35 -49.20
CA PHE A 549 1.23 10.45 -49.94
C PHE A 549 0.48 11.14 -51.08
N GLU A 550 0.01 12.38 -50.87
CA GLU A 550 -0.59 13.22 -51.90
C GLU A 550 0.42 13.57 -53.01
N THR A 551 1.67 13.81 -52.63
CA THR A 551 2.78 14.05 -53.58
C THR A 551 3.11 12.79 -54.41
N LEU A 552 3.04 11.59 -53.81
CA LEU A 552 3.28 10.33 -54.52
C LEU A 552 2.10 9.94 -55.44
N THR A 553 0.86 10.16 -54.99
CA THR A 553 -0.34 9.86 -55.80
C THR A 553 -0.57 10.87 -56.92
N SER A 554 -0.14 12.12 -56.78
CA SER A 554 -0.16 13.09 -57.89
C SER A 554 0.89 12.78 -58.96
N ARG A 555 2.04 12.18 -58.59
CA ARG A 555 3.08 11.74 -59.53
C ARG A 555 2.68 10.49 -60.33
N THR A 556 1.90 9.58 -59.76
CA THR A 556 1.46 8.34 -60.45
C THR A 556 0.24 8.56 -61.35
N LYS A 557 -0.51 9.66 -61.20
CA LYS A 557 -1.59 10.04 -62.12
C LYS A 557 -1.15 10.90 -63.31
N GLY A 558 0.12 11.34 -63.34
CA GLY A 558 0.71 12.16 -64.40
C GLY A 558 1.59 11.40 -65.41
N SER A 559 1.72 10.08 -65.26
CA SER A 559 2.33 9.15 -66.22
C SER A 559 1.25 8.30 -66.87
#